data_AF-K9RXH4-F1
#
_entry.id   AF-K9RXH4-F1
#
_cell.length_a   1.000
_cell.length_b   1.000
_cell.length_c   1.000
_cell.angle_alpha   90.00
_cell.angle_beta   90.00
_cell.angle_gamma   90.00
#
_symmetry.space_group_name_H-M   'P 1'
#
loop_
_entity.id
_entity.type
_entity.pdbx_description
1 polymer ?
#
loop_
_entity_poly.entity_id
_entity_poly.type
_entity_poly.pdbx_seq_one_letter_code
_entity_poly.pdbx_strand_id
1 'polypeptide(L)'
;MKQLLTLPMFRVRYSLLLKSKNQGFSLVEAIVGMLIALLFVTTSLQLMVYALVLASQGRGSSTAKNWIQEDLEQVKSLAAAYKSTILSSATTVGATTLTVGWTTGFATGDIVRVGSDPNNYTVSGVSGTTLTLSSGMTTVQSANANVTAVNMCNASTAASGFAFALRSNLPSVATTTKTIGGKNYTLSRGSAGGGTTPAISSTPPFNVLQISYKVVPAGETNPIATLDTEVIPDAAIKCP
;
A
#
# COMPACT_ATOMS: atom_id res chain seq x y z
N MET A 1 -45.44 -43.93 -41.27
CA MET A 1 -45.96 -42.99 -42.27
C MET A 1 -45.03 -41.79 -42.34
N LYS A 2 -44.67 -41.40 -43.59
CA LYS A 2 -44.36 -40.04 -44.10
C LYS A 2 -43.33 -39.19 -43.34
N GLN A 3 -42.14 -39.03 -43.92
CA GLN A 3 -41.72 -37.96 -44.87
C GLN A 3 -41.31 -36.67 -44.13
N LEU A 4 -40.04 -36.25 -44.09
CA LEU A 4 -39.10 -35.77 -45.13
C LEU A 4 -39.07 -34.24 -45.19
N LEU A 5 -37.93 -33.62 -44.85
CA LEU A 5 -37.41 -32.36 -45.41
C LEU A 5 -36.02 -32.09 -44.80
N THR A 6 -34.91 -32.55 -45.39
CA THR A 6 -34.10 -31.97 -46.49
C THR A 6 -33.71 -30.50 -46.33
N LEU A 7 -32.44 -30.25 -46.00
CA LEU A 7 -31.62 -29.16 -46.57
C LEU A 7 -30.18 -29.67 -46.84
N PRO A 8 -29.49 -29.13 -47.86
CA PRO A 8 -28.49 -29.85 -48.61
C PRO A 8 -27.09 -29.81 -47.98
N MET A 9 -26.49 -31.00 -47.94
CA MET A 9 -25.09 -31.24 -47.67
C MET A 9 -24.25 -30.64 -48.81
N PHE A 10 -23.53 -29.54 -48.54
CA PHE A 10 -22.56 -28.96 -49.46
C PHE A 10 -21.38 -29.92 -49.60
N ARG A 11 -21.44 -30.79 -50.61
CA ARG A 11 -20.35 -31.69 -51.01
C ARG A 11 -19.29 -30.88 -51.74
N VAL A 12 -18.29 -30.36 -51.02
CA VAL A 12 -17.01 -30.01 -51.65
C VAL A 12 -16.24 -31.30 -51.84
N ARG A 13 -16.32 -31.89 -53.04
CA ARG A 13 -15.35 -32.90 -53.48
C ARG A 13 -14.01 -32.20 -53.70
N TYR A 14 -13.17 -32.14 -52.67
CA TYR A 14 -11.73 -32.03 -52.90
C TYR A 14 -11.27 -33.38 -53.44
N SER A 15 -11.27 -33.46 -54.77
CA SER A 15 -10.76 -34.61 -55.53
C SER A 15 -9.26 -34.65 -55.30
N LEU A 16 -8.85 -35.51 -54.36
CA LEU A 16 -7.50 -36.01 -54.19
C LEU A 16 -7.02 -36.63 -55.51
N LEU A 17 -6.43 -35.81 -56.37
CA LEU A 17 -5.52 -36.26 -57.42
C LEU A 17 -4.11 -35.85 -57.03
N LEU A 18 -3.63 -36.44 -55.92
CA LEU A 18 -2.20 -36.53 -55.67
C LEU A 18 -1.63 -37.54 -56.67
N LYS A 19 -1.23 -37.01 -57.83
CA LYS A 19 -0.32 -37.70 -58.73
C LYS A 19 0.99 -37.91 -57.97
N SER A 20 1.21 -39.12 -57.46
CA SER A 20 2.48 -39.52 -56.84
C SER A 20 3.56 -39.59 -57.91
N LYS A 21 4.15 -38.45 -58.23
CA LYS A 21 5.49 -38.42 -58.79
C LYS A 21 6.41 -38.69 -57.60
N ASN A 22 6.67 -39.97 -57.32
CA ASN A 22 7.70 -40.42 -56.38
C ASN A 22 9.07 -39.96 -56.92
N GLN A 23 9.37 -38.67 -56.78
CA GLN A 23 10.73 -38.19 -56.74
C GLN A 23 11.15 -38.40 -55.30
N GLY A 24 12.07 -39.35 -55.07
CA GLY A 24 12.65 -39.54 -53.75
C GLY A 24 13.19 -38.21 -53.24
N PHE A 25 12.96 -37.93 -51.95
CA PHE A 25 13.50 -36.76 -51.26
C PHE A 25 14.97 -36.61 -51.63
N SER A 26 15.34 -35.49 -52.25
CA SER A 26 16.76 -35.22 -52.50
C SER A 26 17.42 -35.05 -51.14
N LEU A 27 18.55 -35.73 -50.92
CA LEU A 27 19.32 -35.65 -49.67
C LEU A 27 19.67 -34.20 -49.32
N VAL A 28 19.86 -33.34 -50.34
CA VAL A 28 20.08 -31.90 -50.17
C VAL A 28 18.87 -31.19 -49.56
N GLU A 29 17.66 -31.53 -49.98
CA GLU A 29 16.42 -30.91 -49.46
C GLU A 29 16.19 -31.26 -47.99
N ALA A 30 16.46 -32.52 -47.61
CA ALA A 30 16.39 -32.96 -46.22
C ALA A 30 17.41 -32.20 -45.33
N ILE A 31 18.63 -31.97 -45.82
CA ILE A 31 19.65 -31.19 -45.10
C ILE A 31 19.22 -29.73 -44.97
N VAL A 32 18.70 -29.11 -46.04
CA VAL A 32 18.22 -27.72 -46.01
C VAL A 32 17.05 -27.57 -45.03
N GLY A 33 16.09 -28.49 -45.03
CA GLY A 33 14.99 -28.51 -44.08
C GLY A 33 15.46 -28.66 -42.63
N MET A 34 16.44 -29.53 -42.38
CA MET A 34 17.05 -29.69 -41.07
C MET A 34 17.79 -28.42 -40.61
N LEU A 35 18.53 -27.75 -41.51
CA LEU A 35 19.22 -26.51 -41.21
C LEU A 35 18.24 -25.38 -40.85
N ILE A 36 17.15 -25.24 -41.60
CA ILE A 36 16.12 -24.22 -41.32
C ILE A 36 15.43 -24.51 -39.98
N ALA A 37 15.10 -25.77 -39.70
CA ALA A 37 14.48 -26.17 -38.43
C ALA A 37 15.39 -25.90 -37.22
N LEU A 38 16.69 -26.23 -37.34
CA LEU A 38 17.68 -25.96 -36.30
C LEU A 38 17.77 -24.47 -35.99
N LEU A 39 17.87 -23.63 -37.01
CA LEU A 39 17.93 -22.17 -36.85
C LEU A 39 16.68 -21.61 -36.16
N PHE A 40 15.50 -22.15 -36.50
CA PHE A 40 14.25 -21.76 -35.87
C PHE A 40 14.18 -22.19 -34.39
N VAL A 41 14.59 -23.41 -34.06
CA VAL A 41 14.58 -23.90 -32.66
C VAL A 41 15.57 -23.13 -31.80
N THR A 42 16.79 -22.87 -32.30
CA THR A 42 17.81 -22.13 -31.52
C THR A 42 17.38 -20.70 -31.24
N THR A 43 16.80 -20.01 -32.22
CA THR A 43 16.32 -18.64 -32.05
C THR A 43 15.11 -18.58 -31.10
N SER A 44 14.19 -19.53 -31.22
CA SER A 44 13.02 -19.63 -30.33
C SER A 44 13.42 -19.89 -28.87
N LEU A 45 14.38 -20.78 -28.62
CA LEU A 45 14.87 -21.07 -27.27
C LEU A 45 15.50 -19.83 -26.63
N GLN A 46 16.29 -19.08 -27.38
CA GLN A 46 16.90 -17.84 -26.89
C GLN A 46 15.84 -16.80 -26.51
N LEU A 47 14.84 -16.57 -27.37
CA LEU A 47 13.74 -15.64 -27.09
C LEU A 47 12.94 -16.02 -25.84
N MET A 48 12.69 -17.31 -25.63
CA MET A 48 12.01 -17.80 -24.43
C MET A 48 12.80 -17.50 -23.16
N VAL A 49 14.11 -17.70 -23.16
CA VAL A 49 14.97 -17.39 -21.99
C VAL A 49 14.91 -15.89 -21.67
N TYR A 50 14.98 -15.01 -22.67
CA TYR A 50 14.84 -13.58 -22.45
C TYR A 50 13.45 -13.20 -21.89
N ALA A 51 12.38 -13.81 -22.40
CA ALA A 51 11.03 -13.58 -21.92
C ALA A 51 10.87 -14.01 -20.44
N LEU A 52 11.45 -15.15 -20.05
CA LEU A 52 11.42 -15.62 -18.66
C LEU A 52 12.17 -14.66 -17.72
N VAL A 53 13.30 -14.11 -18.14
CA VAL A 53 14.05 -13.11 -17.36
C VAL A 53 13.22 -11.84 -17.16
N LEU A 54 12.63 -11.30 -18.23
CA LEU A 54 11.79 -10.10 -18.14
C LEU A 54 10.53 -10.35 -17.30
N ALA A 55 9.89 -11.51 -17.45
CA ALA A 55 8.74 -11.90 -16.64
C ALA A 55 9.11 -12.00 -15.15
N SER A 56 10.29 -12.55 -14.83
CA SER A 56 10.81 -12.61 -13.47
C SER A 56 11.04 -11.21 -12.87
N GLN A 57 11.67 -10.32 -13.63
CA GLN A 57 11.86 -8.93 -13.21
C GLN A 57 10.54 -8.18 -13.02
N GLY A 58 9.56 -8.39 -13.91
CA GLY A 58 8.22 -7.81 -13.80
C GLY A 58 7.50 -8.25 -12.52
N ARG A 59 7.57 -9.55 -12.17
CA ARG A 59 7.04 -10.06 -10.89
C ARG A 59 7.77 -9.45 -9.68
N GLY A 60 9.09 -9.29 -9.78
CA GLY A 60 9.93 -8.57 -8.82
C GLY A 60 9.40 -7.18 -8.49
N SER A 61 9.27 -6.34 -9.52
CA SER A 61 8.80 -4.96 -9.37
C SER A 61 7.35 -4.87 -8.86
N SER A 62 6.45 -5.74 -9.35
CA SER A 62 5.06 -5.77 -8.88
C SER A 62 4.96 -6.17 -7.40
N THR A 63 5.70 -7.19 -6.98
CA THR A 63 5.71 -7.64 -5.58
C THR A 63 6.28 -6.57 -4.65
N ALA A 64 7.35 -5.88 -5.08
CA ALA A 64 7.97 -4.80 -4.34
C ALA A 64 7.00 -3.61 -4.14
N LYS A 65 6.27 -3.20 -5.18
CA LYS A 65 5.26 -2.15 -5.08
C LYS A 65 4.12 -2.52 -4.14
N ASN A 66 3.61 -3.75 -4.23
CA ASN A 66 2.56 -4.23 -3.33
C ASN A 66 3.04 -4.24 -1.87
N TRP A 67 4.30 -4.59 -1.62
CA TRP A 67 4.88 -4.58 -0.27
C TRP A 67 5.01 -3.16 0.29
N ILE A 68 5.41 -2.18 -0.53
CA ILE A 68 5.39 -0.76 -0.15
C ILE A 68 3.96 -0.31 0.17
N GLN A 69 2.98 -0.71 -0.65
CA GLN A 69 1.58 -0.36 -0.42
C GLN A 69 1.05 -0.94 0.89
N GLU A 70 1.38 -2.19 1.21
CA GLU A 70 0.99 -2.83 2.47
C GLU A 70 1.45 -2.04 3.70
N ASP A 71 2.72 -1.61 3.75
CA ASP A 71 3.22 -0.79 4.86
C ASP A 71 2.59 0.61 4.85
N LEU A 72 2.43 1.22 3.66
CA LEU A 72 1.81 2.53 3.53
C LEU A 72 0.37 2.55 4.06
N GLU A 73 -0.42 1.50 3.81
CA GLU A 73 -1.78 1.42 4.35
C GLU A 73 -1.79 1.30 5.88
N GLN A 74 -0.80 0.64 6.50
CA GLN A 74 -0.65 0.65 7.96
C GLN A 74 -0.35 2.06 8.48
N VAL A 75 0.57 2.78 7.82
CA VAL A 75 0.91 4.16 8.19
C VAL A 75 -0.31 5.08 8.03
N LYS A 76 -1.08 4.96 6.95
CA LYS A 76 -2.31 5.73 6.73
C LYS A 76 -3.37 5.42 7.79
N SER A 77 -3.60 4.14 8.08
CA SER A 77 -4.55 3.71 9.10
C SER A 77 -4.19 4.30 10.47
N LEU A 78 -2.90 4.26 10.85
CA LEU A 78 -2.43 4.89 12.07
C LEU A 78 -2.63 6.41 12.03
N ALA A 79 -2.23 7.09 10.96
CA ALA A 79 -2.35 8.54 10.82
C ALA A 79 -3.81 9.02 10.90
N ALA A 80 -4.77 8.22 10.42
CA ALA A 80 -6.20 8.51 10.54
C ALA A 80 -6.72 8.37 11.98
N ALA A 81 -6.22 7.39 12.74
CA ALA A 81 -6.68 7.12 14.10
C ALA A 81 -5.90 7.87 15.19
N TYR A 82 -4.69 8.36 14.88
CA TYR A 82 -3.78 8.93 15.87
C TYR A 82 -4.29 10.28 16.40
N LYS A 83 -4.62 10.34 17.70
CA LYS A 83 -5.05 11.57 18.41
C LYS A 83 -6.30 12.25 17.81
N SER A 84 -7.06 11.54 16.98
CA SER A 84 -8.34 11.96 16.38
C SER A 84 -9.29 10.78 16.46
N THR A 85 -10.49 10.99 16.99
CA THR A 85 -11.52 9.96 17.14
C THR A 85 -12.90 10.59 17.09
N ILE A 86 -13.95 9.78 17.27
CA ILE A 86 -15.34 10.23 17.32
C ILE A 86 -16.01 9.68 18.58
N LEU A 87 -17.00 10.39 19.11
CA LEU A 87 -17.87 9.87 20.16
C LEU A 87 -18.71 8.70 19.65
N SER A 88 -18.70 7.56 20.35
CA SER A 88 -19.56 6.42 20.03
C SER A 88 -20.98 6.58 20.57
N SER A 89 -21.15 7.42 21.58
CA SER A 89 -22.45 7.72 22.20
C SER A 89 -22.57 9.21 22.49
N ALA A 90 -23.79 9.72 22.53
CA ALA A 90 -24.03 11.08 22.97
C ALA A 90 -23.55 11.28 24.42
N THR A 91 -23.16 12.50 24.75
CA THR A 91 -22.66 12.89 26.07
C THR A 91 -23.43 14.10 26.57
N THR A 92 -23.67 14.15 27.87
CA THR A 92 -24.43 15.22 28.52
C THR A 92 -23.49 16.25 29.16
N VAL A 93 -24.03 17.42 29.49
CA VAL A 93 -23.33 18.41 30.31
C VAL A 93 -22.89 17.77 31.64
N GLY A 94 -21.68 18.09 32.09
CA GLY A 94 -21.07 17.57 33.30
C GLY A 94 -20.42 16.19 33.15
N ALA A 95 -20.58 15.50 32.00
CA ALA A 95 -19.94 14.22 31.78
C ALA A 95 -18.41 14.36 31.77
N THR A 96 -17.73 13.51 32.55
CA THR A 96 -16.26 13.42 32.58
C THR A 96 -15.75 12.20 31.82
N THR A 97 -16.61 11.23 31.51
CA THR A 97 -16.26 10.00 30.79
C THR A 97 -16.86 10.02 29.39
N LEU A 98 -16.02 9.89 28.38
CA LEU A 98 -16.40 9.82 26.98
C LEU A 98 -16.18 8.41 26.45
N THR A 99 -17.20 7.83 25.82
CA THR A 99 -17.03 6.62 25.01
C THR A 99 -16.71 7.03 23.58
N VAL A 100 -15.54 6.66 23.10
CA VAL A 100 -15.01 7.01 21.77
C VAL A 100 -14.78 5.76 20.91
N GLY A 101 -14.71 5.93 19.59
CA GLY A 101 -14.49 4.80 18.68
C GLY A 101 -13.14 4.09 18.91
N TRP A 102 -12.11 4.86 19.22
CA TRP A 102 -10.77 4.37 19.57
C TRP A 102 -10.00 5.44 20.36
N THR A 103 -8.96 5.01 21.06
CA THR A 103 -8.09 5.86 21.90
C THR A 103 -6.64 5.90 21.40
N THR A 104 -6.38 5.44 20.17
CA THR A 104 -5.05 5.36 19.57
C THR A 104 -4.29 6.69 19.67
N GLY A 105 -3.12 6.64 20.28
CA GLY A 105 -2.26 7.80 20.50
C GLY A 105 -2.66 8.67 21.69
N PHE A 106 -3.90 8.65 22.18
CA PHE A 106 -4.29 9.46 23.34
C PHE A 106 -3.59 8.98 24.62
N ALA A 107 -3.20 9.93 25.45
CA ALA A 107 -2.52 9.71 26.71
C ALA A 107 -2.99 10.71 27.77
N THR A 108 -2.80 10.36 29.04
CA THR A 108 -3.03 11.28 30.15
C THR A 108 -2.21 12.56 29.98
N GLY A 109 -2.84 13.72 30.19
CA GLY A 109 -2.24 15.04 29.99
C GLY A 109 -2.49 15.63 28.59
N ASP A 110 -3.04 14.87 27.65
CA ASP A 110 -3.46 15.44 26.36
C ASP A 110 -4.58 16.45 26.55
N ILE A 111 -4.55 17.49 25.72
CA ILE A 111 -5.62 18.49 25.63
C ILE A 111 -6.45 18.14 24.42
N VAL A 112 -7.76 17.92 24.60
CA VAL A 112 -8.70 17.54 23.55
C VAL A 112 -9.84 18.53 23.43
N ARG A 113 -10.35 18.69 22.22
CA ARG A 113 -11.59 19.41 21.93
C ARG A 113 -12.63 18.43 21.44
N VAL A 114 -13.86 18.56 21.95
CA VAL A 114 -14.97 17.63 21.69
C VAL A 114 -16.06 18.36 20.91
N GLY A 115 -16.23 17.98 19.65
CA GLY A 115 -17.28 18.46 18.78
C GLY A 115 -17.34 19.98 18.69
N SER A 116 -18.51 20.53 19.00
CA SER A 116 -18.76 21.97 19.01
C SER A 116 -18.50 22.65 20.35
N ASP A 117 -17.97 21.92 21.35
CA ASP A 117 -17.73 22.50 22.66
C ASP A 117 -16.66 23.61 22.56
N PRO A 118 -16.88 24.77 23.21
CA PRO A 118 -15.94 25.89 23.15
C PRO A 118 -14.69 25.64 23.99
N ASN A 119 -14.72 24.71 24.94
CA ASN A 119 -13.63 24.48 25.88
C ASN A 119 -12.73 23.32 25.45
N ASN A 120 -11.48 23.41 25.88
CA ASN A 120 -10.51 22.34 25.78
C ASN A 120 -10.46 21.57 27.10
N TYR A 121 -10.39 20.24 27.03
CA TYR A 121 -10.42 19.35 28.18
C TYR A 121 -9.11 18.59 28.30
N THR A 122 -8.61 18.41 29.53
CA THR A 122 -7.42 17.60 29.77
C THR A 122 -7.83 16.15 30.00
N VAL A 123 -7.19 15.21 29.30
CA VAL A 123 -7.38 13.78 29.50
C VAL A 123 -6.71 13.37 30.82
N SER A 124 -7.49 12.88 31.76
CA SER A 124 -7.04 12.37 33.06
C SER A 124 -6.81 10.85 33.06
N GLY A 125 -7.38 10.12 32.10
CA GLY A 125 -7.18 8.69 31.96
C GLY A 125 -7.67 8.16 30.62
N VAL A 126 -7.04 7.08 30.15
CA VAL A 126 -7.37 6.38 28.92
C VAL A 126 -7.48 4.89 29.24
N SER A 127 -8.63 4.28 28.94
CA SER A 127 -8.86 2.85 29.15
C SER A 127 -9.77 2.29 28.08
N GLY A 128 -9.28 1.34 27.28
CA GLY A 128 -10.03 0.75 26.17
C GLY A 128 -10.55 1.84 25.22
N THR A 129 -11.87 1.94 25.09
CA THR A 129 -12.58 2.94 24.28
C THR A 129 -13.08 4.15 25.09
N THR A 130 -12.59 4.33 26.32
CA THR A 130 -13.02 5.40 27.22
C THR A 130 -11.91 6.41 27.44
N LEU A 131 -12.23 7.69 27.23
CA LEU A 131 -11.44 8.84 27.66
C LEU A 131 -12.07 9.45 28.90
N THR A 132 -11.29 9.65 29.95
CA THR A 132 -11.73 10.38 31.15
C THR A 132 -11.13 11.77 31.13
N LEU A 133 -11.95 12.79 31.32
CA LEU A 133 -11.58 14.20 31.35
C LEU A 133 -11.39 14.67 32.78
N SER A 134 -10.52 15.65 32.99
CA SER A 134 -10.30 16.30 34.30
C SER A 134 -11.47 17.17 34.76
N SER A 135 -12.32 17.61 33.82
CA SER A 135 -13.47 18.47 34.07
C SER A 135 -14.67 18.00 33.24
N GLY A 136 -15.88 18.26 33.75
CA GLY A 136 -17.11 17.89 33.06
C GLY A 136 -17.38 18.77 31.85
N MET A 137 -17.95 18.18 30.79
CA MET A 137 -18.30 18.89 29.56
C MET A 137 -19.29 20.03 29.78
N THR A 138 -19.17 21.11 29.00
CA THR A 138 -20.07 22.28 29.12
C THR A 138 -21.26 22.24 28.18
N THR A 139 -21.19 21.44 27.11
CA THR A 139 -22.25 21.30 26.11
C THR A 139 -22.60 19.84 25.90
N VAL A 140 -23.86 19.57 25.55
CA VAL A 140 -24.28 18.24 25.09
C VAL A 140 -23.64 17.99 23.73
N GLN A 141 -23.08 16.80 23.53
CA GLN A 141 -22.52 16.40 22.24
C GLN A 141 -23.20 15.14 21.73
N SER A 142 -23.54 15.14 20.45
CA SER A 142 -24.13 13.98 19.77
C SER A 142 -23.11 12.87 19.56
N ALA A 143 -23.59 11.64 19.35
CA ALA A 143 -22.76 10.60 18.79
C ALA A 143 -22.15 11.07 17.45
N ASN A 144 -20.96 10.57 17.14
CA ASN A 144 -20.12 10.94 16.00
C ASN A 144 -19.53 12.36 16.05
N ALA A 145 -19.65 13.09 17.17
CA ALA A 145 -18.89 14.33 17.33
C ALA A 145 -17.38 14.02 17.36
N ASN A 146 -16.58 14.84 16.69
CA ASN A 146 -15.12 14.67 16.64
C ASN A 146 -14.49 14.90 18.01
N VAL A 147 -13.54 14.07 18.40
CA VAL A 147 -12.69 14.30 19.56
C VAL A 147 -11.25 14.36 19.05
N THR A 148 -10.66 15.54 19.09
CA THR A 148 -9.34 15.78 18.50
C THR A 148 -8.41 16.37 19.54
N ALA A 149 -7.17 15.86 19.61
CA ALA A 149 -6.15 16.49 20.43
C ALA A 149 -5.73 17.84 19.82
N VAL A 150 -5.60 18.87 20.65
CA VAL A 150 -5.25 20.23 20.22
C VAL A 150 -3.90 20.71 20.75
N ASN A 151 -3.27 19.92 21.63
CA ASN A 151 -1.96 20.23 22.21
C ASN A 151 -0.83 20.39 21.16
N MET A 152 -0.98 19.77 19.99
CA MET A 152 0.04 19.77 18.94
C MET A 152 -0.30 20.68 17.74
N CYS A 153 -1.46 21.36 17.77
CA CYS A 153 -1.95 22.15 16.63
C CYS A 153 -1.09 23.39 16.31
N ASN A 154 -0.55 24.03 17.34
CA ASN A 154 0.28 25.24 17.22
C ASN A 154 1.73 24.96 17.64
N ALA A 155 2.27 23.83 17.21
CA ALA A 155 3.63 23.43 17.55
C ALA A 155 4.67 24.41 16.99
N SER A 156 5.54 24.92 17.88
CA SER A 156 6.65 25.82 17.53
C SER A 156 7.97 25.09 17.27
N THR A 157 8.06 23.82 17.67
CA THR A 157 9.21 22.95 17.40
C THR A 157 8.78 21.64 16.76
N ALA A 158 9.67 21.02 15.98
CA ALA A 158 9.40 19.73 15.34
C ALA A 158 8.99 18.65 16.34
N ALA A 159 9.61 18.60 17.52
CA ALA A 159 9.30 17.61 18.55
C ALA A 159 7.89 17.74 19.15
N SER A 160 7.29 18.94 19.08
CA SER A 160 5.94 19.22 19.59
C SER A 160 4.83 19.06 18.55
N GLY A 161 5.16 18.76 17.29
CA GLY A 161 4.20 18.68 16.18
C GLY A 161 3.67 17.28 15.90
N PHE A 162 2.51 17.21 15.26
CA PHE A 162 1.83 15.94 14.96
C PHE A 162 2.69 14.96 14.16
N ALA A 163 3.54 15.44 13.24
CA ALA A 163 4.41 14.58 12.45
C ALA A 163 5.44 13.84 13.33
N PHE A 164 5.99 14.48 14.36
CA PHE A 164 6.92 13.82 15.28
C PHE A 164 6.24 12.75 16.11
N ALA A 165 5.06 13.06 16.65
CA ALA A 165 4.32 12.08 17.44
C ALA A 165 3.87 10.89 16.60
N LEU A 166 3.41 11.10 15.36
CA LEU A 166 3.12 10.00 14.44
C LEU A 166 4.38 9.18 14.16
N ARG A 167 5.50 9.83 13.81
CA ARG A 167 6.77 9.15 13.49
C ARG A 167 7.23 8.22 14.61
N SER A 168 7.15 8.70 15.85
CA SER A 168 7.58 7.94 17.03
C SER A 168 6.70 6.72 17.33
N ASN A 169 5.50 6.65 16.73
CA ASN A 169 4.55 5.55 16.90
C ASN A 169 4.39 4.70 15.62
N LEU A 170 5.18 4.94 14.57
CA LEU A 170 5.11 4.11 13.37
C LEU A 170 5.48 2.66 13.72
N PRO A 171 4.76 1.66 13.17
CA PRO A 171 5.13 0.25 13.35
C PRO A 171 6.51 0.02 12.74
N SER A 172 7.37 -0.80 13.36
CA SER A 172 8.67 -1.13 12.74
C SER A 172 8.43 -1.71 11.35
N VAL A 173 9.15 -1.22 10.33
CA VAL A 173 9.20 -1.95 9.06
C VAL A 173 9.86 -3.27 9.37
N ALA A 174 9.13 -4.36 9.17
CA ALA A 174 9.66 -5.67 9.43
C ALA A 174 10.91 -5.86 8.55
N THR A 175 12.06 -6.16 9.18
CA THR A 175 13.32 -6.48 8.49
C THR A 175 13.27 -7.81 7.74
N THR A 176 12.06 -8.34 7.52
CA THR A 176 11.81 -9.63 6.89
C THR A 176 12.28 -9.57 5.46
N THR A 177 13.30 -10.36 5.15
CA THR A 177 13.71 -10.56 3.77
C THR A 177 12.58 -11.28 3.03
N LYS A 178 12.09 -10.69 1.95
CA LYS A 178 11.12 -11.34 1.07
C LYS A 178 11.87 -11.92 -0.13
N THR A 179 11.72 -13.22 -0.37
CA THR A 179 12.34 -13.86 -1.54
C THR A 179 11.45 -13.67 -2.76
N ILE A 180 11.97 -13.02 -3.80
CA ILE A 180 11.27 -12.82 -5.08
C ILE A 180 12.17 -13.33 -6.19
N GLY A 181 11.72 -14.35 -6.92
CA GLY A 181 12.52 -14.94 -8.01
C GLY A 181 13.88 -15.51 -7.57
N GLY A 182 13.99 -15.99 -6.32
CA GLY A 182 15.23 -16.56 -5.77
C GLY A 182 16.21 -15.53 -5.20
N LYS A 183 15.91 -14.23 -5.30
CA LYS A 183 16.67 -13.16 -4.64
C LYS A 183 15.96 -12.67 -3.39
N ASN A 184 16.70 -12.36 -2.33
CA ASN A 184 16.16 -11.77 -1.12
C ASN A 184 16.11 -10.25 -1.26
N TYR A 185 15.03 -9.65 -0.78
CA TYR A 185 14.82 -8.21 -0.81
C TYR A 185 14.47 -7.68 0.58
N THR A 186 14.93 -6.48 0.87
CA THR A 186 14.61 -5.76 2.12
C THR A 186 13.80 -4.52 1.80
N LEU A 187 12.68 -4.36 2.49
CA LEU A 187 11.94 -3.09 2.53
C LEU A 187 12.56 -2.20 3.60
N SER A 188 12.74 -0.93 3.26
CA SER A 188 13.18 0.11 4.19
C SER A 188 12.25 1.32 4.07
N ARG A 189 12.00 1.98 5.20
CA ARG A 189 11.26 3.23 5.30
C ARG A 189 12.13 4.25 6.02
N GLY A 190 12.26 5.43 5.45
CA GLY A 190 13.18 6.46 5.92
C GLY A 190 12.82 7.83 5.37
N SER A 191 13.82 8.70 5.22
CA SER A 191 13.66 10.03 4.63
C SER A 191 14.09 10.08 3.18
N ALA A 192 13.56 11.05 2.44
CA ALA A 192 14.17 11.48 1.19
C ALA A 192 15.66 11.80 1.43
N GLY A 193 16.53 11.36 0.53
CA GLY A 193 17.99 11.50 0.67
C GLY A 193 18.72 10.38 1.43
N GLY A 194 18.02 9.35 1.92
CA GLY A 194 18.65 8.13 2.45
C GLY A 194 18.83 8.07 3.97
N GLY A 195 18.14 8.92 4.73
CA GLY A 195 18.03 8.75 6.18
C GLY A 195 17.21 7.51 6.54
N THR A 196 17.50 6.91 7.69
CA THR A 196 16.81 5.69 8.19
C THR A 196 15.51 6.00 8.94
N THR A 197 15.21 7.28 9.15
CA THR A 197 14.00 7.72 9.84
C THR A 197 13.22 8.68 8.94
N PRO A 198 11.88 8.56 8.86
CA PRO A 198 11.05 9.56 8.19
C PRO A 198 11.37 10.99 8.64
N ALA A 199 11.35 11.93 7.69
CA ALA A 199 11.65 13.32 7.93
C ALA A 199 10.37 14.08 8.33
N ILE A 200 10.52 15.06 9.21
CA ILE A 200 9.43 15.98 9.57
C ILE A 200 9.65 17.25 8.76
N SER A 201 8.57 17.82 8.19
CA SER A 201 8.66 19.12 7.51
C SER A 201 9.33 20.16 8.41
N SER A 202 10.20 21.00 7.87
CA SER A 202 10.94 22.01 8.63
C SER A 202 10.12 23.25 8.98
N THR A 203 8.85 23.31 8.55
CA THR A 203 7.97 24.46 8.78
C THR A 203 6.93 24.17 9.87
N PRO A 204 6.77 25.08 10.85
CA PRO A 204 5.61 25.06 11.74
C PRO A 204 4.31 25.05 10.94
N PRO A 205 3.26 24.34 11.39
CA PRO A 205 3.13 23.64 12.68
C PRO A 205 3.69 22.19 12.70
N PHE A 206 4.58 21.80 11.78
CA PHE A 206 5.21 20.46 11.78
C PHE A 206 4.20 19.30 11.69
N ASN A 207 3.18 19.47 10.83
CA ASN A 207 2.08 18.52 10.65
C ASN A 207 2.33 17.47 9.56
N VAL A 208 3.37 17.65 8.74
CA VAL A 208 3.66 16.79 7.59
C VAL A 208 4.84 15.88 7.90
N LEU A 209 4.60 14.57 7.77
CA LEU A 209 5.61 13.52 7.85
C LEU A 209 5.98 13.06 6.43
N GLN A 210 7.25 13.23 6.07
CA GLN A 210 7.79 12.83 4.77
C GLN A 210 8.40 11.43 4.88
N ILE A 211 7.93 10.52 4.04
CA ILE A 211 8.27 9.10 4.09
C ILE A 211 8.83 8.67 2.74
N SER A 212 10.00 8.04 2.76
CA SER A 212 10.62 7.41 1.60
C SER A 212 10.70 5.90 1.80
N TYR A 213 10.19 5.14 0.84
CA TYR A 213 10.28 3.69 0.79
C TYR A 213 11.26 3.23 -0.26
N LYS A 214 12.04 2.20 0.06
CA LYS A 214 12.94 1.53 -0.88
C LYS A 214 12.90 0.03 -0.68
N VAL A 215 12.75 -0.71 -1.77
CA VAL A 215 12.94 -2.16 -1.80
C VAL A 215 14.24 -2.47 -2.52
N VAL A 216 15.20 -2.99 -1.77
CA VAL A 216 16.58 -3.21 -2.24
C VAL A 216 16.90 -4.71 -2.22
N PRO A 217 17.52 -5.28 -3.26
CA PRO A 217 18.02 -6.64 -3.22
C PRO A 217 19.15 -6.78 -2.19
N ALA A 218 19.21 -7.92 -1.51
CA ALA A 218 20.28 -8.22 -0.56
C ALA A 218 21.65 -8.17 -1.27
N GLY A 219 22.56 -7.33 -0.75
CA GLY A 219 23.91 -7.15 -1.30
C GLY A 219 23.99 -6.18 -2.49
N GLU A 220 22.88 -5.54 -2.90
CA GLU A 220 22.86 -4.52 -3.94
C GLU A 220 22.50 -3.14 -3.33
N THR A 221 22.82 -2.05 -4.03
CA THR A 221 22.47 -0.69 -3.61
C THR A 221 21.31 -0.09 -4.41
N ASN A 222 21.03 -0.65 -5.58
CA ASN A 222 20.03 -0.13 -6.50
C ASN A 222 18.65 -0.65 -6.13
N PRO A 223 17.69 0.22 -5.76
CA PRO A 223 16.35 -0.20 -5.45
C PRO A 223 15.61 -0.66 -6.71
N ILE A 224 14.79 -1.70 -6.57
CA ILE A 224 13.88 -2.16 -7.64
C ILE A 224 12.51 -1.47 -7.60
N ALA A 225 12.20 -0.81 -6.47
CA ALA A 225 11.03 0.02 -6.28
C ALA A 225 11.32 1.10 -5.22
N THR A 226 10.83 2.30 -5.48
CA THR A 226 10.87 3.44 -4.57
C THR A 226 9.53 4.14 -4.54
N LEU A 227 9.20 4.76 -3.40
CA LEU A 227 8.03 5.62 -3.26
C LEU A 227 8.35 6.71 -2.25
N ASP A 228 8.18 7.97 -2.65
CA ASP A 228 8.23 9.11 -1.73
C ASP A 228 6.81 9.65 -1.56
N THR A 229 6.41 9.89 -0.33
CA THR A 229 5.06 10.34 0.01
C THR A 229 5.06 11.17 1.28
N GLU A 230 3.97 11.91 1.47
CA GLU A 230 3.73 12.75 2.64
C GLU A 230 2.47 12.29 3.35
N VAL A 231 2.54 12.22 4.67
CA VAL A 231 1.45 11.78 5.53
C VAL A 231 1.14 12.88 6.52
N ILE A 232 -0.14 13.26 6.59
CA ILE A 232 -0.66 14.25 7.53
C ILE A 232 -1.66 13.52 8.44
N PRO A 233 -1.45 13.52 9.77
CA PRO A 233 -2.41 12.95 10.70
C PRO A 233 -3.76 13.67 10.62
N ASP A 234 -4.86 12.93 10.73
CA ASP A 234 -6.22 13.51 10.67
C ASP A 234 -6.46 14.54 11.78
N ALA A 235 -5.85 14.32 12.95
CA ALA A 235 -5.87 15.28 14.06
C ALA A 235 -5.30 16.66 13.68
N ALA A 236 -4.28 16.69 12.82
CA ALA A 236 -3.65 17.92 12.36
C ALA A 236 -4.55 18.73 11.40
N ILE A 237 -5.39 18.03 10.63
CA ILE A 237 -6.37 18.65 9.70
C ILE A 237 -7.54 19.25 10.48
N LYS A 238 -7.88 18.64 11.63
CA LYS A 238 -8.96 19.05 12.52
C LYS A 238 -8.55 20.09 13.57
N CYS A 239 -7.35 20.65 13.44
CA CYS A 239 -6.91 21.74 14.29
C CYS A 239 -7.81 22.98 14.11
N PRO A 240 -8.17 23.66 15.22
CA PRO A 240 -9.07 24.81 15.19
C PRO A 240 -8.42 26.09 14.64
#